data_AF-A0A242K942-F1
#
_entry.id   AF-A0A242K942-F1
#
_cell.length_a   1.000
_cell.length_b   1.000
_cell.length_c   1.000
_cell.angle_alpha   90.00
_cell.angle_beta   90.00
_cell.angle_gamma   90.00
#
_symmetry.space_group_name_H-M   'P 1'
#
loop_
_entity.id
_entity.type
_entity.pdbx_description
1 polymer ?
#
loop_
_entity_poly.entity_id
_entity_poly.type
_entity_poly.pdbx_seq_one_letter_code
_entity_poly.pdbx_strand_id
1 'polypeptide(L)'
;MNMSKKYMNYVGELLTDVEYHGLGKPKNFMEVHMDVELPFRLYCRTHADDWKEVTEEERASLVEQLEDKKSKYSKNDYRYYMLDFQLASLEAL
;
A
#
# COMPACT_ATOMS: atom_id res chain seq x y z
N MET A 1 13.28 0.99 29.75
CA MET A 1 12.19 1.45 28.87
C MET A 1 12.35 0.68 27.56
N ASN A 2 11.53 -0.36 27.34
CA ASN A 2 11.47 -0.97 26.01
C ASN A 2 10.81 0.07 25.12
N MET A 3 11.55 0.60 24.14
CA MET A 3 10.91 1.33 23.05
C MET A 3 10.09 0.29 22.29
N SER A 4 8.77 0.37 22.36
CA SER A 4 7.90 -0.44 21.52
C SER A 4 8.33 -0.25 20.07
N LYS A 5 8.48 -1.35 19.32
CA LYS A 5 8.83 -1.27 17.90
C LYS A 5 7.70 -0.51 17.21
N LYS A 6 8.05 0.57 16.50
CA LYS A 6 7.11 1.34 15.69
C LYS A 6 7.23 0.90 14.25
N TYR A 7 6.09 0.79 13.58
CA TYR A 7 6.00 0.40 12.19
C TYR A 7 5.38 1.54 11.39
N MET A 8 5.74 1.62 10.11
CA MET A 8 5.11 2.57 9.21
C MET A 8 3.88 1.92 8.57
N ASN A 9 2.84 2.71 8.34
CA ASN A 9 1.66 2.29 7.63
C ASN A 9 1.36 3.31 6.54
N TYR A 10 1.25 2.85 5.29
CA TYR A 10 0.83 3.71 4.20
C TYR A 10 -0.69 3.88 4.22
N VAL A 11 -1.14 5.13 4.39
CA VAL A 11 -2.57 5.51 4.42
C VAL A 11 -2.96 6.44 3.26
N GLY A 12 -2.00 6.73 2.39
CA GLY A 12 -2.20 7.61 1.25
C GLY A 12 -2.97 7.00 0.09
N GLU A 13 -3.08 7.81 -0.96
CA GLU A 13 -3.78 7.44 -2.19
C GLU A 13 -2.93 6.51 -3.06
N LEU A 14 -3.55 5.45 -3.59
CA LEU A 14 -2.96 4.59 -4.61
C LEU A 14 -3.76 4.74 -5.89
N LEU A 15 -3.06 4.93 -7.01
CA LEU A 15 -3.66 5.05 -8.32
C LEU A 15 -3.26 3.88 -9.21
N THR A 16 -4.20 3.46 -10.04
CA THR A 16 -3.93 2.65 -11.22
C THR A 16 -3.34 3.51 -12.35
N ASP A 17 -2.81 2.84 -13.36
CA ASP A 17 -2.32 3.49 -14.58
C ASP A 17 -3.37 4.37 -15.26
N VAL A 18 -4.62 3.89 -15.36
CA VAL A 18 -5.72 4.66 -15.96
C VAL A 18 -5.99 5.94 -15.18
N GLU A 19 -6.01 5.88 -13.84
CA GLU A 19 -6.28 7.04 -12.99
C GLU A 19 -5.12 8.04 -13.02
N TYR A 20 -3.88 7.57 -12.89
CA TYR A 20 -2.69 8.41 -12.94
C TYR A 20 -2.59 9.20 -14.25
N HIS A 21 -2.83 8.53 -15.38
CA HIS A 21 -2.85 9.17 -16.69
C HIS A 21 -4.07 10.07 -16.88
N GLY A 22 -5.24 9.69 -16.37
CA GLY A 22 -6.45 10.50 -16.38
C GLY A 22 -6.32 11.82 -15.62
N LEU A 23 -5.50 11.86 -14.58
CA LEU A 23 -5.18 13.06 -13.81
C LEU A 23 -4.06 13.92 -14.43
N GLY A 24 -3.54 13.54 -15.60
CA GLY A 24 -2.49 14.31 -16.28
C GLY A 24 -1.09 14.08 -15.72
N LYS A 25 -0.81 12.89 -15.17
CA LYS A 25 0.52 12.48 -14.64
C LYS A 25 1.03 13.40 -13.52
N PRO A 26 0.32 13.45 -12.39
CA PRO A 26 0.69 14.32 -11.26
C PRO A 26 2.08 14.00 -10.71
N LYS A 27 2.88 15.03 -10.41
CA LYS A 27 4.31 14.89 -10.00
C LYS A 27 4.53 14.32 -8.60
N ASN A 28 3.51 14.32 -7.75
CA ASN A 28 3.59 13.86 -6.37
C ASN A 28 3.29 12.36 -6.21
N PHE A 29 3.36 11.60 -7.30
CA PHE A 29 3.17 10.16 -7.32
C PHE A 29 4.42 9.46 -7.83
N MET A 30 4.71 8.28 -7.27
CA MET A 30 5.79 7.39 -7.67
C MET A 30 5.23 6.04 -8.09
N GLU A 31 5.80 5.46 -9.15
CA GLU A 31 5.46 4.11 -9.57
C GLU A 31 5.90 3.08 -8.51
N VAL A 32 4.96 2.24 -8.10
CA VAL A 32 5.20 1.09 -7.24
C VAL A 32 5.77 -0.03 -8.08
N HIS A 33 7.04 -0.36 -7.86
CA HIS A 33 7.67 -1.52 -8.49
C HIS A 33 7.28 -2.79 -7.76
N MET A 34 6.73 -3.74 -8.50
CA MET A 34 6.35 -5.05 -8.01
C MET A 34 7.35 -6.09 -8.53
N ASP A 35 7.65 -7.12 -7.74
CA ASP A 35 8.56 -8.22 -8.13
C ASP A 35 7.98 -9.12 -9.24
N VAL A 36 6.72 -8.91 -9.62
CA VAL A 36 6.00 -9.65 -10.66
C VAL A 36 5.63 -8.70 -11.80
N GLU A 37 5.68 -9.22 -13.03
CA GLU A 37 5.23 -8.47 -14.20
C GLU A 37 3.70 -8.42 -14.21
N LEU A 38 3.15 -7.20 -14.09
CA LEU A 38 1.71 -6.95 -14.10
C LEU A 38 1.29 -6.26 -15.40
N PRO A 39 0.06 -6.51 -15.90
CA PRO A 39 -0.46 -5.83 -17.09
C PRO A 39 -0.86 -4.37 -16.82
N PHE A 40 -0.59 -3.84 -15.63
CA PHE A 40 -0.86 -2.47 -15.21
C PHE A 40 0.25 -2.00 -14.26
N ARG A 41 0.33 -0.68 -14.07
CA ARG A 41 1.18 -0.05 -13.05
C ARG A 41 0.33 0.47 -11.89
N LEU A 42 0.94 0.56 -10.73
CA LEU A 42 0.39 1.19 -9.54
C LEU A 42 1.26 2.39 -9.17
N TYR A 43 0.65 3.43 -8.63
CA TYR A 43 1.35 4.65 -8.22
C TYR A 43 0.94 5.04 -6.81
N CYS A 44 1.91 5.33 -5.95
CA CYS A 44 1.65 5.83 -4.61
C CYS A 44 1.94 7.33 -4.53
N ARG A 45 1.14 8.03 -3.73
CA ARG A 45 1.38 9.43 -3.39
C ARG A 45 2.54 9.52 -2.40
N THR A 46 3.30 10.60 -2.51
CA THR A 46 4.61 10.75 -1.84
C THR A 46 4.62 11.76 -0.70
N HIS A 47 3.45 12.22 -0.24
CA HIS A 47 3.42 13.20 0.83
C HIS A 47 3.73 12.56 2.18
N ALA A 48 4.32 13.32 3.09
CA ALA A 48 4.70 12.80 4.40
C ALA A 48 3.50 12.40 5.28
N ASP A 49 2.33 13.02 5.07
CA ASP A 49 1.08 12.70 5.76
C ASP A 49 0.40 11.42 5.25
N ASP A 50 0.87 10.86 4.14
CA ASP A 50 0.44 9.54 3.65
C ASP A 50 1.05 8.38 4.44
N TRP A 51 1.91 8.67 5.41
CA TRP A 51 2.63 7.71 6.23
C TRP A 51 2.31 7.92 7.72
N LYS A 52 1.83 6.88 8.38
CA LYS A 52 1.48 6.91 9.80
C LYS A 52 2.30 5.89 10.59
N GLU A 53 2.91 6.33 11.69
CA GLU A 53 3.48 5.41 12.68
C GLU A 53 2.37 4.68 13.44
N VAL A 54 2.53 3.37 13.61
CA VAL A 54 1.62 2.52 14.37
C VAL A 54 2.37 1.66 15.39
N THR A 55 1.69 1.29 16.48
CA THR A 55 2.22 0.33 17.45
C THR A 55 2.20 -1.10 16.91
N GLU A 56 2.83 -2.03 17.63
CA GLU A 56 2.82 -3.44 17.29
C GLU A 56 1.40 -4.04 17.35
N GLU A 57 0.60 -3.66 18.34
CA GLU A 57 -0.79 -4.10 18.48
C GLU A 57 -1.67 -3.56 17.34
N GLU A 58 -1.52 -2.27 17.01
CA GLU A 58 -2.22 -1.65 15.89
C GLU A 58 -1.83 -2.32 14.56
N ARG A 59 -0.53 -2.57 14.35
CA ARG A 59 -0.03 -3.30 13.18
C ARG A 59 -0.69 -4.67 13.07
N ALA A 60 -0.73 -5.45 14.14
CA ALA A 60 -1.31 -6.80 14.10
C ALA A 60 -2.79 -6.76 13.65
N SER A 61 -3.58 -5.82 14.18
CA SER A 61 -4.97 -5.65 13.77
C SER A 61 -5.10 -5.18 12.31
N LEU A 62 -4.24 -4.28 11.85
CA LEU A 62 -4.24 -3.80 10.47
C LEU A 62 -3.88 -4.90 9.47
N VAL A 63 -2.87 -5.71 9.78
CA VAL A 63 -2.46 -6.85 8.95
C VAL A 63 -3.63 -7.83 8.77
N GLU A 64 -4.28 -8.24 9.86
CA GLU A 64 -5.44 -9.15 9.79
C GLU A 64 -6.57 -8.58 8.90
N GLN A 65 -6.90 -7.30 9.07
CA GLN A 65 -7.93 -6.63 8.26
C GLN A 65 -7.55 -6.54 6.78
N LEU A 66 -6.28 -6.27 6.47
CA LEU A 66 -5.79 -6.16 5.10
C LEU A 66 -5.71 -7.53 4.42
N GLU A 67 -5.26 -8.57 5.14
CA GLU A 67 -5.26 -9.95 4.64
C GLU A 67 -6.68 -10.46 4.36
N ASP A 68 -7.64 -10.23 5.28
CA ASP A 68 -9.05 -10.56 5.05
C ASP A 68 -9.61 -9.84 3.81
N LYS A 69 -9.35 -8.54 3.67
CA LYS A 69 -9.75 -7.79 2.48
C LYS A 69 -9.10 -8.33 1.21
N LYS A 70 -7.80 -8.65 1.25
CA LYS A 70 -7.04 -9.15 0.11
C LYS A 70 -7.53 -10.50 -0.35
N SER A 71 -7.95 -11.37 0.57
CA SER A 71 -8.51 -12.70 0.26
C SER A 71 -9.74 -12.65 -0.65
N LYS A 72 -10.44 -11.50 -0.71
CA LYS A 72 -11.65 -11.28 -1.52
C LYS A 72 -11.33 -10.94 -2.99
N TYR A 73 -10.07 -10.70 -3.32
CA TYR A 73 -9.62 -10.33 -4.66
C TYR A 73 -8.77 -11.42 -5.27
N SER A 74 -8.86 -11.58 -6.59
CA SER A 74 -7.98 -12.48 -7.34
C SER A 74 -6.70 -11.76 -7.77
N LYS A 75 -5.66 -12.51 -8.12
CA LYS A 75 -4.40 -11.96 -8.68
C LYS A 75 -4.56 -11.27 -10.04
N ASN A 76 -5.73 -11.33 -10.67
CA ASN A 76 -6.02 -10.56 -11.89
C ASN A 76 -6.63 -9.18 -11.58
N ASP A 77 -6.92 -8.88 -10.31
CA ASP A 77 -7.51 -7.63 -9.86
C ASP A 77 -6.42 -6.72 -9.28
N TYR A 78 -6.32 -5.48 -9.76
CA TYR A 78 -5.31 -4.53 -9.28
C TYR A 78 -5.41 -4.26 -7.76
N ARG A 79 -6.60 -4.40 -7.18
CA ARG A 79 -6.82 -4.20 -5.74
C ARG A 79 -6.08 -5.21 -4.89
N TYR A 80 -5.85 -6.42 -5.42
CA TYR A 80 -5.01 -7.43 -4.76
C TYR A 80 -3.61 -6.87 -4.49
N TYR A 81 -3.02 -6.19 -5.47
CA TYR A 81 -1.65 -5.69 -5.39
C TYR A 81 -1.56 -4.32 -4.68
N MET A 82 -2.62 -3.51 -4.71
CA MET A 82 -2.71 -2.34 -3.83
C MET A 82 -2.68 -2.78 -2.35
N LEU A 83 -3.37 -3.87 -2.02
CA LEU A 83 -3.35 -4.44 -0.67
C LEU A 83 -1.99 -5.08 -0.35
N ASP A 84 -1.30 -5.69 -1.33
CA ASP A 84 0.09 -6.13 -1.15
C ASP A 84 1.01 -4.97 -0.76
N PHE A 85 0.91 -3.83 -1.45
CA PHE A 85 1.70 -2.66 -1.11
C PHE A 85 1.41 -2.16 0.32
N GLN A 86 0.13 -2.13 0.72
CA GLN A 86 -0.25 -1.74 2.08
C GLN A 86 0.28 -2.72 3.14
N LEU A 87 0.22 -4.03 2.89
CA LEU A 87 0.81 -5.04 3.75
C LEU A 87 2.35 -4.92 3.82
N ALA A 88 3.00 -4.68 2.68
CA ALA A 88 4.44 -4.45 2.62
C ALA A 88 4.85 -3.23 3.47
N SER A 89 4.05 -2.15 3.41
CA SER A 89 4.30 -0.93 4.18
C SER A 89 4.39 -1.20 5.69
N LEU A 90 3.60 -2.18 6.16
CA LEU A 90 3.55 -2.67 7.54
C LEU A 90 4.61 -3.75 7.85
N GLU A 91 5.59 -4.03 6.98
CA GLU A 91 6.53 -5.16 7.14
C GLU A 91 5.82 -6.52 7.31
N ALA A 92 4.73 -6.78 6.57
CA ALA A 92 3.94 -8.01 6.69
C ALA A 92 4.14 -9.03 5.55
N LEU A 93 5.05 -8.76 4.61
CA LEU A 93 5.43 -9.65 3.49
C LEU A 93 6.85 -10.17 3.64
#